data_AF-A0A7S0QDC5-F1
#
_entry.id   AF-A0A7S0QDC5-F1
#
_cell.length_a   1.000
_cell.length_b   1.000
_cell.length_c   1.000
_cell.angle_alpha   90.00
_cell.angle_beta   90.00
_cell.angle_gamma   90.00
#
_symmetry.space_group_name_H-M   'P 1'
#
loop_
_entity.id
_entity.type
_entity.pdbx_description
1 polymer ?
#
loop_
_entity_poly.entity_id
_entity_poly.type
_entity_poly.pdbx_seq_one_letter_code
_entity_poly.pdbx_strand_id
1 'polypeptide(L)'
;NVEVAVLLGLHQNLGGPFKLVYLFRHFRCVQVYECVSHARQFWYTLHFASDCRFSLRHLQPSTGDRIHPSPSWWKRGAGAPYPKGIAQKLVSNISIDGDCYSSCAIIRDAAHESNLSGGREYFVPSCLMYGLFPEALLDTHRFWQDETPSGSTGRRRLRGYPKEKS
;
A
#
# COMPACT_ATOMS: atom_id res chain seq x y z
N ASN A 1 -1.37 12.63 25.56
CA ASN A 1 -2.23 11.47 25.24
C ASN A 1 -1.95 11.05 23.82
N VAL A 2 -1.41 9.85 23.59
CA VAL A 2 -1.14 9.34 22.24
C VAL A 2 -2.46 8.88 21.61
N GLU A 3 -2.81 9.44 20.45
CA GLU A 3 -4.08 9.14 19.75
C GLU A 3 -3.94 7.97 18.76
N VAL A 4 -2.71 7.64 18.38
CA VAL A 4 -2.39 6.58 17.42
C VAL A 4 -1.27 5.70 17.96
N ALA A 5 -1.53 4.41 18.09
CA ALA A 5 -0.48 3.43 18.36
C ALA A 5 -0.06 2.74 17.06
N VAL A 6 1.24 2.53 16.89
CA VAL A 6 1.83 1.86 15.74
C VAL A 6 2.48 0.57 16.21
N LEU A 7 2.06 -0.56 15.64
CA LEU A 7 2.63 -1.86 15.91
C LEU A 7 3.33 -2.38 14.64
N LEU A 8 4.53 -2.90 14.80
CA LEU A 8 5.29 -3.52 13.74
C LEU A 8 5.30 -5.03 13.96
N GLY A 9 4.71 -5.78 13.04
CA GLY A 9 4.76 -7.23 13.04
C GLY A 9 6.03 -7.72 12.34
N LEU A 10 6.74 -8.64 12.98
CA LEU A 10 7.90 -9.33 12.42
C LEU A 10 7.51 -10.67 11.81
N HIS A 11 8.08 -10.96 10.65
CA HIS A 11 7.83 -12.17 9.91
C HIS A 11 8.34 -13.35 10.73
N GLN A 12 7.50 -14.35 10.98
CA GLN A 12 7.84 -15.46 11.86
C GLN A 12 9.09 -16.23 11.41
N ASN A 13 9.23 -16.45 10.09
CA ASN A 13 10.39 -17.16 9.52
C ASN A 13 11.56 -16.24 9.10
N LEU A 14 11.27 -15.10 8.47
CA LEU A 14 12.30 -14.20 7.91
C LEU A 14 12.85 -13.19 8.94
N GLY A 15 12.19 -13.02 10.09
CA GLY A 15 12.59 -12.08 11.16
C GLY A 15 12.39 -10.59 10.84
N GLY A 16 12.22 -10.21 9.57
CA GLY A 16 12.05 -8.83 9.14
C GLY A 16 10.61 -8.30 9.29
N PRO A 17 10.41 -6.97 9.28
CA PRO A 17 9.07 -6.37 9.29
C PRO A 17 8.21 -6.82 8.10
N PHE A 18 7.00 -7.29 8.38
CA PHE A 18 6.05 -7.72 7.34
C PHE A 18 4.63 -7.15 7.50
N LYS A 19 4.31 -6.63 8.68
CA LYS A 19 3.02 -5.99 8.96
C LYS A 19 3.23 -4.67 9.65
N LEU A 20 2.44 -3.69 9.27
CA LEU A 20 2.37 -2.41 9.96
C LEU A 20 0.91 -2.18 10.36
N VAL A 21 0.66 -2.02 11.65
CA VAL A 21 -0.70 -1.88 12.20
C VAL A 21 -0.83 -0.51 12.86
N TYR A 22 -1.80 0.26 12.39
CA TYR A 22 -2.20 1.52 13.01
C TYR A 22 -3.47 1.33 13.80
N LEU A 23 -3.42 1.71 15.08
CA LEU A 23 -4.54 1.71 16.00
C LEU A 23 -4.94 3.16 16.29
N PHE A 24 -6.07 3.59 15.75
CA PHE A 24 -6.58 4.94 15.95
C PHE A 24 -7.60 4.96 17.09
N ARG A 25 -7.22 5.56 18.22
CA ARG A 25 -8.09 5.62 19.42
C ARG A 25 -9.34 6.45 19.17
N HIS A 26 -9.19 7.63 18.55
CA HIS A 26 -10.32 8.54 18.30
C HIS A 26 -11.36 7.91 17.36
N PHE A 27 -10.91 7.33 16.25
CA PHE A 27 -11.79 6.69 15.27
C PHE A 27 -12.25 5.29 15.66
N ARG A 28 -11.70 4.71 16.75
CA ARG A 28 -11.90 3.30 17.14
C ARG A 28 -11.67 2.35 15.96
N CYS A 29 -10.60 2.62 15.20
CA CYS A 29 -10.33 1.97 13.93
C CYS A 29 -8.93 1.36 13.92
N VAL A 30 -8.82 0.19 13.30
CA VAL A 30 -7.57 -0.51 13.04
C VAL A 30 -7.35 -0.55 11.53
N GLN A 31 -6.14 -0.20 11.11
CA GLN A 31 -5.69 -0.36 9.74
C GLN A 31 -4.46 -1.25 9.73
N VAL A 32 -4.43 -2.24 8.83
CA VAL A 32 -3.31 -3.15 8.68
C VAL A 32 -2.75 -3.01 7.28
N TYR A 33 -1.43 -2.89 7.22
CA TYR A 33 -0.65 -2.78 6.00
C TYR A 33 0.25 -4.00 5.87
N GLU A 34 0.32 -4.53 4.66
CA GLU A 34 1.22 -5.63 4.28
C GLU A 34 2.51 -5.07 3.71
N CYS A 35 3.64 -5.65 4.10
CA CYS A 35 4.90 -5.40 3.41
C CYS A 35 4.94 -6.22 2.11
N VAL A 36 5.04 -5.54 0.99
CA VAL A 36 5.17 -6.15 -0.34
C VAL A 36 6.47 -5.71 -1.01
N SER A 37 6.97 -6.52 -1.93
CA SER A 37 8.14 -6.14 -2.74
C SER A 37 7.70 -5.69 -4.13
N HIS A 38 8.34 -4.64 -4.65
CA HIS A 38 8.21 -4.24 -6.05
C HIS A 38 9.52 -3.59 -6.49
N ALA A 39 10.07 -4.03 -7.62
CA ALA A 39 11.31 -3.47 -8.18
C ALA A 39 12.46 -3.42 -7.16
N ARG A 40 12.61 -4.48 -6.36
CA ARG A 40 13.61 -4.61 -5.28
C ARG A 40 13.48 -3.56 -4.15
N GLN A 41 12.30 -2.97 -4.01
CA GLN A 41 11.97 -2.06 -2.92
C GLN A 41 10.81 -2.63 -2.10
N PHE A 42 10.75 -2.25 -0.82
CA PHE A 42 9.70 -2.66 0.09
C PHE A 42 8.67 -1.55 0.25
N TRP A 43 7.40 -1.94 0.22
CA TRP A 43 6.26 -1.04 0.33
C TRP A 43 5.27 -1.55 1.36
N TYR A 44 4.63 -0.64 2.09
CA TYR A 44 3.50 -0.97 2.94
C TYR A 44 2.21 -0.56 2.26
N THR A 45 1.36 -1.53 1.95
CA THR A 45 0.06 -1.29 1.30
C THR A 45 -1.09 -1.71 2.21
N LEU A 46 -2.09 -0.85 2.35
CA LEU A 46 -3.27 -1.12 3.17
C LEU A 46 -4.05 -2.28 2.57
N HIS A 47 -4.25 -3.35 3.33
CA HIS A 47 -4.99 -4.52 2.87
C HIS A 47 -6.21 -4.87 3.73
N PHE A 48 -6.35 -4.21 4.89
CA PHE A 48 -7.44 -4.43 5.83
C PHE A 48 -7.70 -3.17 6.66
N ALA A 49 -8.99 -2.89 6.90
CA ALA A 49 -9.43 -1.88 7.86
C ALA A 49 -10.67 -2.39 8.62
N SER A 50 -10.73 -2.12 9.93
CA SER A 50 -11.90 -2.46 10.75
C SER A 50 -13.11 -1.56 10.48
N ASP A 51 -12.89 -0.37 9.91
CA ASP A 51 -13.93 0.53 9.40
C ASP A 51 -13.43 1.19 8.10
N CYS A 52 -13.93 0.72 6.95
CA CYS A 52 -13.48 1.15 5.63
C CYS A 52 -13.77 2.62 5.30
N ARG A 53 -14.63 3.30 6.06
CA ARG A 53 -14.88 4.74 5.84
C ARG A 53 -13.67 5.61 6.16
N PHE A 54 -12.74 5.07 6.95
CA PHE A 54 -11.49 5.74 7.32
C PHE A 54 -10.27 5.16 6.59
N SER A 55 -10.45 4.14 5.76
CA SER A 55 -9.38 3.72 4.86
C SER A 55 -9.34 4.67 3.69
N LEU A 56 -8.20 5.32 3.44
CA LEU A 56 -7.97 6.10 2.21
C LEU A 56 -8.03 5.24 0.93
N ARG A 57 -8.41 3.96 1.06
CA ARG A 57 -8.67 2.99 0.02
C ARG A 57 -10.17 2.67 -0.01
N HIS A 58 -10.73 2.54 -1.19
CA HIS A 58 -12.02 1.91 -1.46
C HIS A 58 -11.94 0.43 -1.06
N LEU A 59 -12.47 0.13 0.12
CA LEU A 59 -12.64 -1.23 0.61
C LEU A 59 -14.12 -1.46 0.84
N GLN A 60 -14.65 -2.55 0.29
CA GLN A 60 -16.04 -2.93 0.48
C GLN A 60 -16.15 -4.03 1.54
N PRO A 61 -17.08 -3.91 2.51
CA PRO A 61 -17.44 -5.02 3.38
C PRO A 61 -17.93 -6.21 2.56
N SER A 62 -17.80 -7.42 3.09
CA SER A 62 -18.30 -8.62 2.42
C SER A 62 -19.82 -8.57 2.24
N THR A 63 -20.25 -8.76 0.99
CA THR A 63 -21.64 -8.90 0.55
C THR A 63 -22.10 -10.36 0.51
N GLY A 64 -21.22 -11.32 0.83
CA GLY A 64 -21.56 -12.74 0.82
C GLY A 64 -22.50 -13.14 1.96
N ASP A 65 -23.17 -14.28 1.76
CA ASP A 65 -24.08 -14.87 2.75
C ASP A 65 -23.37 -15.14 4.07
N ARG A 66 -24.09 -14.90 5.17
CA ARG A 66 -23.54 -15.01 6.53
C ARG A 66 -24.27 -16.10 7.30
N ILE A 67 -23.49 -17.02 7.86
CA ILE A 67 -24.00 -18.05 8.77
C ILE A 67 -24.39 -17.43 10.13
N HIS A 68 -23.66 -16.40 10.56
CA HIS A 68 -23.91 -15.66 11.80
C HIS A 68 -23.80 -14.15 11.61
N PRO A 69 -24.49 -13.34 12.44
CA PRO A 69 -24.32 -11.89 12.43
C PRO A 69 -22.86 -11.50 12.69
N SER A 70 -22.37 -10.50 11.96
CA SER A 70 -21.04 -9.96 12.24
C SER A 70 -21.01 -9.28 13.61
N PRO A 71 -19.91 -9.39 14.36
CA PRO A 71 -19.77 -8.66 15.60
C PRO A 71 -19.85 -7.15 15.35
N SER A 72 -20.25 -6.39 16.36
CA SER A 72 -20.54 -4.95 16.23
C SER A 72 -19.36 -4.14 15.68
N TRP A 73 -18.13 -4.54 16.01
CA TRP A 73 -16.89 -3.93 15.54
C TRP A 73 -16.52 -4.29 14.09
N TRP A 74 -17.14 -5.31 13.49
CA TRP A 74 -16.85 -5.76 12.12
C TRP A 74 -17.89 -5.33 11.09
N LYS A 75 -18.94 -4.59 11.51
CA LYS A 75 -20.02 -4.17 10.60
C LYS A 75 -19.52 -3.43 9.35
N ARG A 76 -18.40 -2.71 9.47
CA ARG A 76 -17.76 -1.95 8.38
C ARG A 76 -16.32 -2.42 8.11
N GLY A 77 -15.97 -3.60 8.62
CA GLY A 77 -14.69 -4.22 8.38
C GLY A 77 -14.59 -4.66 6.93
N ALA A 78 -13.45 -4.41 6.30
CA ALA A 78 -13.23 -4.74 4.90
C ALA A 78 -11.77 -5.07 4.62
N GLY A 79 -11.54 -5.83 3.55
CA GLY A 79 -10.25 -6.43 3.23
C GLY A 79 -10.02 -7.75 3.96
N ALA A 80 -8.77 -8.22 3.95
CA ALA A 80 -8.38 -9.50 4.54
C ALA A 80 -7.24 -9.26 5.52
N PRO A 81 -7.44 -9.43 6.85
CA PRO A 81 -6.36 -9.24 7.83
C PRO A 81 -5.25 -10.29 7.69
N TYR A 82 -5.60 -11.48 7.19
CA TYR A 82 -4.70 -12.62 6.98
C TYR A 82 -4.90 -13.25 5.59
N PRO A 83 -4.55 -12.56 4.50
CA PRO A 83 -4.67 -13.14 3.17
C PRO A 83 -3.61 -14.24 3.02
N LYS A 84 -4.05 -15.47 2.72
CA LYS A 84 -3.19 -16.61 2.31
C LYS A 84 -2.17 -17.14 3.34
N GLY A 85 -2.37 -16.91 4.64
CA GLY A 85 -1.44 -17.38 5.69
C GLY A 85 -0.07 -16.69 5.64
N ILE A 86 0.92 -17.21 6.40
CA ILE A 86 2.28 -16.65 6.41
C ILE A 86 3.13 -17.49 5.45
N ALA A 87 3.42 -16.94 4.27
CA ALA A 87 4.36 -17.56 3.33
C ALA A 87 5.79 -17.52 3.87
N GLN A 88 6.69 -18.37 3.38
CA GLN A 88 8.13 -18.27 3.70
C GLN A 88 8.84 -17.11 2.95
N LYS A 89 8.08 -16.25 2.27
CA LYS A 89 8.58 -15.20 1.36
C LYS A 89 7.57 -14.05 1.24
N LEU A 90 8.05 -12.85 0.92
CA LEU A 90 7.20 -11.69 0.64
C LEU A 90 6.61 -11.77 -0.78
N VAL A 91 5.40 -11.25 -0.95
CA VAL A 91 4.67 -11.27 -2.23
C VAL A 91 4.98 -10.02 -3.06
N SER A 92 5.18 -10.22 -4.37
CA SER A 92 5.25 -9.14 -5.34
C SER A 92 3.86 -8.62 -5.68
N ASN A 93 3.71 -7.32 -5.94
CA ASN A 93 2.44 -6.72 -6.35
C ASN A 93 1.93 -7.15 -7.74
N ILE A 94 2.73 -7.92 -8.49
CA ILE A 94 2.39 -8.43 -9.83
C ILE A 94 1.83 -9.85 -9.79
N SER A 95 2.16 -10.65 -8.77
CA SER A 95 1.88 -12.08 -8.78
C SER A 95 0.57 -12.43 -8.08
N ILE A 96 -0.45 -12.81 -8.85
CA ILE A 96 -1.69 -13.41 -8.33
C ILE A 96 -1.52 -14.93 -8.11
N ASP A 97 -0.66 -15.56 -8.94
CA ASP A 97 -0.59 -17.03 -9.14
C ASP A 97 0.77 -17.69 -8.78
N GLY A 98 1.56 -17.08 -7.89
CA GLY A 98 2.64 -17.81 -7.19
C GLY A 98 4.08 -17.48 -7.58
N ASP A 99 4.33 -16.79 -8.70
CA ASP A 99 5.67 -16.25 -8.99
C ASP A 99 5.88 -14.89 -8.31
N CYS A 100 6.08 -14.92 -7.00
CA CYS A 100 6.32 -13.73 -6.19
C CYS A 100 7.69 -13.07 -6.43
N TYR A 101 8.54 -13.62 -7.32
CA TYR A 101 9.87 -13.08 -7.59
C TYR A 101 9.85 -12.07 -8.75
N SER A 102 8.86 -12.17 -9.62
CA SER A 102 8.74 -11.31 -10.78
C SER A 102 8.20 -9.94 -10.37
N SER A 103 9.04 -8.93 -10.57
CA SER A 103 8.61 -7.54 -10.62
C SER A 103 9.39 -6.81 -11.70
N CYS A 104 8.75 -5.86 -12.37
CA CYS A 104 9.40 -4.98 -13.33
C CYS A 104 9.41 -3.55 -12.81
N ALA A 105 10.47 -2.82 -13.12
CA ALA A 105 10.55 -1.38 -12.88
C ALA A 105 10.32 -0.67 -14.22
N ILE A 106 9.39 0.28 -14.24
CA ILE A 106 9.22 1.18 -15.38
C ILE A 106 9.93 2.48 -15.02
N ILE A 107 10.90 2.88 -15.84
CA ILE A 107 11.76 4.03 -15.61
C ILE A 107 11.62 4.98 -16.79
N ARG A 108 11.58 6.28 -16.53
CA ARG A 108 11.71 7.30 -17.56
C ARG A 108 12.89 8.21 -17.28
N ASP A 109 13.55 8.62 -18.36
CA ASP A 109 14.73 9.48 -18.31
C ASP A 109 14.33 10.93 -17.99
N ALA A 110 15.31 11.73 -17.54
CA ALA A 110 15.15 13.16 -17.30
C ALA A 110 14.71 13.93 -18.55
N ALA A 111 15.13 13.49 -19.74
CA ALA A 111 14.77 14.12 -21.01
C ALA A 111 13.35 13.78 -21.51
N HIS A 112 12.61 12.89 -20.83
CA HIS A 112 11.27 12.50 -21.24
C HIS A 112 10.29 13.68 -21.09
N GLU A 113 9.51 14.01 -22.13
CA GLU A 113 8.66 15.21 -22.17
C GLU A 113 7.71 15.35 -20.97
N SER A 114 7.08 14.25 -20.56
CA SER A 114 6.17 14.21 -19.41
C SER A 114 6.86 14.13 -18.03
N ASN A 115 8.20 14.14 -17.97
CA ASN A 115 8.96 14.09 -16.73
C ASN A 115 9.29 15.52 -16.27
N LEU A 116 8.67 15.94 -15.16
CA LEU A 116 8.83 17.29 -14.61
C LEU A 116 9.81 17.32 -13.42
N SER A 117 10.48 16.21 -13.11
CA SER A 117 11.42 16.13 -11.98
C SER A 117 12.80 16.73 -12.31
N GLY A 118 13.17 16.75 -13.59
CA GLY A 118 14.53 17.08 -14.04
C GLY A 118 15.57 15.97 -13.79
N GLY A 119 15.14 14.81 -13.29
CA GLY A 119 15.98 13.62 -13.04
C GLY A 119 15.30 12.36 -13.53
N ARG A 120 15.87 11.18 -13.26
CA ARG A 120 15.19 9.91 -13.56
C ARG A 120 14.02 9.69 -12.61
N GLU A 121 12.97 9.06 -13.12
CA GLU A 121 11.78 8.75 -12.36
C GLU A 121 11.37 7.28 -12.51
N TYR A 122 10.92 6.69 -11.41
CA TYR A 122 10.45 5.30 -11.32
C TYR A 122 8.94 5.28 -11.15
N PHE A 123 8.22 4.55 -12.01
CA PHE A 123 6.78 4.40 -11.88
C PHE A 123 6.43 3.67 -10.58
N VAL A 124 5.45 4.19 -9.84
CA VAL A 124 4.93 3.57 -8.63
C VAL A 124 3.48 3.14 -8.87
N PRO A 125 3.22 1.82 -8.96
CA PRO A 125 1.87 1.29 -9.11
C PRO A 125 0.93 1.76 -7.99
N SER A 126 -0.30 2.15 -8.34
CA SER A 126 -1.33 2.64 -7.40
C SER A 126 -1.55 1.70 -6.20
N CYS A 127 -1.50 0.40 -6.44
CA CYS A 127 -1.71 -0.61 -5.40
C CYS A 127 -0.66 -0.61 -4.28
N LEU A 128 0.54 -0.06 -4.52
CA LEU A 128 1.58 0.08 -3.50
C LEU A 128 1.31 1.24 -2.54
N MET A 129 0.40 2.15 -2.91
CA MET A 129 0.10 3.38 -2.18
C MET A 129 -1.30 3.37 -1.54
N TYR A 130 -1.99 2.23 -1.56
CA TYR A 130 -3.28 2.12 -0.91
C TYR A 130 -3.17 2.42 0.59
N GLY A 131 -4.05 3.30 1.08
CA GLY A 131 -4.04 3.78 2.45
C GLY A 131 -3.08 4.95 2.71
N LEU A 132 -2.15 5.24 1.78
CA LEU A 132 -1.28 6.42 1.85
C LEU A 132 -1.93 7.65 1.21
N PHE A 133 -2.58 7.46 0.06
CA PHE A 133 -3.35 8.50 -0.62
C PHE A 133 -4.82 8.11 -0.74
N PRO A 134 -5.75 9.08 -0.77
CA PRO A 134 -7.13 8.83 -1.17
C PRO A 134 -7.19 8.12 -2.52
N GLU A 135 -8.02 7.07 -2.63
CA GLU A 135 -8.15 6.27 -3.85
C GLU A 135 -8.54 7.13 -5.06
N ALA A 136 -9.35 8.16 -4.87
CA ALA A 136 -9.69 9.11 -5.93
C ALA A 136 -8.46 9.75 -6.60
N LEU A 137 -7.36 9.99 -5.86
CA LEU A 137 -6.10 10.45 -6.45
C LEU A 137 -5.37 9.33 -7.20
N LEU A 138 -5.41 8.11 -6.68
CA LEU A 138 -4.84 6.92 -7.33
C LEU A 138 -5.56 6.54 -8.64
N ASP A 139 -6.84 6.86 -8.72
CA ASP A 139 -7.68 6.67 -9.90
C ASP A 139 -7.42 7.73 -10.96
N THR A 140 -7.14 8.96 -10.55
CA THR A 140 -6.99 10.11 -11.47
C THR A 140 -5.54 10.43 -11.81
N HIS A 141 -4.54 9.91 -11.09
CA HIS A 141 -3.13 10.22 -11.30
C HIS A 141 -2.26 8.96 -11.46
N ARG A 142 -1.16 9.10 -12.20
CA ARG A 142 -0.03 8.17 -12.23
C ARG A 142 1.06 8.72 -11.34
N PHE A 143 1.65 7.88 -10.49
CA PHE A 143 2.68 8.31 -9.58
C PHE A 143 4.06 7.84 -10.03
N TRP A 144 5.02 8.73 -9.87
CA TRP A 144 6.42 8.50 -10.17
C TRP A 144 7.28 8.96 -9.00
N GLN A 145 8.36 8.25 -8.74
CA GLN A 145 9.30 8.54 -7.67
C GLN A 145 10.63 9.02 -8.25
N ASP A 146 11.09 10.19 -7.80
CA ASP A 146 12.35 10.77 -8.25
C ASP A 146 13.55 9.93 -7.79
N GLU A 147 14.57 9.83 -8.64
CA GLU A 147 15.90 9.40 -8.25
C GLU A 147 16.48 10.42 -7.25
N THR A 148 16.75 9.97 -6.02
CA THR A 148 17.34 10.87 -5.02
C THR A 148 18.83 10.98 -5.28
N PRO A 149 19.37 12.20 -5.48
CA PRO A 149 20.82 12.35 -5.62
C PRO A 149 21.50 11.95 -4.32
N SER A 150 22.54 11.11 -4.45
CA SER A 150 23.41 10.69 -3.36
C SER A 150 23.90 11.92 -2.60
N GLY A 151 23.52 12.08 -1.33
CA GLY A 151 23.95 13.19 -0.46
C GLY A 151 22.88 14.23 -0.11
N SER A 152 21.68 14.18 -0.72
CA SER A 152 20.52 14.92 -0.19
C SER A 152 19.93 14.23 1.03
N THR A 153 19.03 14.87 1.79
CA THR A 153 18.45 14.42 3.08
C THR A 153 17.63 13.10 3.04
N GLY A 154 17.89 12.21 2.07
CA GLY A 154 17.37 10.84 1.98
C GLY A 154 15.89 10.73 1.63
N ARG A 155 15.20 11.85 1.39
CA ARG A 155 13.76 11.86 1.10
C ARG A 155 13.51 11.73 -0.39
N ARG A 156 13.08 10.54 -0.81
CA ARG A 156 12.56 10.30 -2.16
C ARG A 156 11.25 11.09 -2.34
N ARG A 157 11.14 11.85 -3.42
CA ARG A 157 9.93 12.61 -3.75
C ARG A 157 9.02 11.77 -4.63
N LEU A 158 7.74 11.73 -4.27
CA LEU A 158 6.70 11.11 -5.07
C LEU A 158 5.91 12.22 -5.76
N ARG A 159 5.65 12.06 -7.06
CA ARG A 159 4.94 13.03 -7.90
C ARG A 159 3.76 12.36 -8.56
N GLY A 160 2.58 12.95 -8.44
CA GLY A 160 1.36 12.53 -9.13
C GLY A 160 1.16 13.35 -10.40
N TYR A 161 1.00 12.68 -11.53
CA TYR A 161 0.72 13.26 -12.84
C TYR A 161 -0.71 12.88 -13.24
N PRO A 162 -1.58 13.82 -13.63
CA PRO A 162 -2.94 13.50 -14.05
C PRO A 162 -2.95 12.47 -15.19
N LYS A 163 -3.85 11.49 -15.11
CA LYS A 163 -4.16 10.61 -16.24
C LYS A 163 -4.91 11.45 -17.27
N GLU A 164 -4.64 11.21 -18.55
CA GLU A 164 -5.46 11.77 -19.63
C GLU A 164 -6.92 11.36 -19.41
N LYS A 165 -7.85 12.29 -19.67
CA LYS A 165 -9.28 11.97 -19.64
C LYS A 165 -9.54 11.03 -20.81
N SER A 166 -9.78 9.76 -20.52
CA SER A 166 -10.31 8.77 -21.46
C SER A 166 -11.76 9.09 -21.81
#